data_AF-A0A954L903-F1
#
_entry.id   AF-A0A954L903-F1
#
_cell.length_a   1.000
_cell.length_b   1.000
_cell.length_c   1.000
_cell.angle_alpha   90.00
_cell.angle_beta   90.00
_cell.angle_gamma   90.00
#
_symmetry.space_group_name_H-M   'P 1'
#
loop_
_entity.id
_entity.type
_entity.pdbx_description
1 polymer ?
#
loop_
_entity_poly.entity_id
_entity_poly.type
_entity_poly.pdbx_seq_one_letter_code
_entity_poly.pdbx_strand_id
1 'polypeptide(L)' 'NQGRERPKSDNGKAAIAEWELYDLVDDPAETMNLSDRFPDEVSAMKQRLQAWISSCAASDRGADY' A
#
# COMPACT_ATOMS: atom_id res chain seq x y z
N ASN A 1 23.67 -8.04 -0.97
CA ASN A 1 22.43 -8.79 -1.28
C ASN A 1 21.40 -7.77 -1.79
N GLN A 2 21.47 -7.40 -3.07
CA GLN A 2 20.65 -6.34 -3.66
C GLN A 2 19.18 -6.77 -3.69
N GLY A 3 18.33 -6.06 -2.95
CA GLY A 3 16.89 -6.28 -2.92
C GLY A 3 16.30 -6.10 -4.31
N ARG A 4 15.53 -7.09 -4.75
CA ARG A 4 14.79 -7.12 -6.02
C ARG A 4 14.17 -5.76 -6.29
N GLU A 5 14.62 -5.15 -7.40
CA GLU A 5 14.01 -3.98 -8.00
C GLU A 5 12.53 -4.29 -8.22
N ARG A 6 11.67 -3.55 -7.53
CA ARG A 6 10.22 -3.72 -7.58
C ARG A 6 9.80 -3.51 -9.04
N PRO A 7 9.16 -4.48 -9.72
CA PRO A 7 8.67 -4.26 -11.07
C PRO A 7 7.69 -3.10 -11.03
N LYS A 8 7.82 -2.17 -11.99
CA LYS A 8 7.04 -0.94 -12.09
C LYS A 8 5.54 -1.24 -11.92
N SER A 9 4.97 -0.75 -10.83
CA SER A 9 3.53 -0.58 -10.67
C SER A 9 3.01 0.41 -11.72
N ASP A 10 1.74 0.27 -12.08
CA ASP A 10 1.07 0.93 -13.22
C ASP A 10 1.60 0.48 -14.60
N ASN A 11 1.52 -0.79 -14.96
CA ASN A 11 1.70 -1.22 -16.37
C ASN A 11 2.97 -0.66 -17.08
N GLY A 12 4.02 -0.30 -16.31
CA GLY A 12 5.24 0.34 -16.79
C GLY A 12 5.26 1.87 -16.95
N LYS A 13 4.21 2.62 -16.54
CA LYS A 13 4.04 4.05 -16.84
C LYS A 13 4.37 5.02 -15.70
N ALA A 14 4.32 4.60 -14.44
CA ALA A 14 4.63 5.47 -13.29
C ALA A 14 6.05 5.22 -12.75
N ALA A 15 6.66 6.28 -12.16
CA ALA A 15 7.88 6.13 -11.37
C ALA A 15 7.58 5.26 -10.15
N ILE A 16 8.52 4.40 -9.75
CA ILE A 16 8.34 3.49 -8.60
C ILE A 16 8.08 4.34 -7.35
N ALA A 17 6.82 4.49 -6.99
CA ALA A 17 6.39 5.08 -5.74
C ALA A 17 6.40 3.99 -4.67
N GLU A 18 6.81 4.33 -3.46
CA GLU A 18 6.75 3.37 -2.35
C GLU A 18 5.29 3.07 -1.94
N TRP A 19 4.38 4.02 -2.19
CA TRP A 19 2.97 3.98 -1.83
C TRP A 19 2.10 4.47 -2.98
N GLU A 20 1.04 3.72 -3.26
CA GLU A 20 0.18 3.91 -4.41
C GLU A 20 -1.27 3.84 -3.93
N LEU A 21 -2.11 4.70 -4.49
CA LEU A 21 -3.51 4.79 -4.12
C LEU A 21 -4.33 4.67 -5.39
N TYR A 22 -5.20 3.68 -5.46
CA TYR A 22 -6.07 3.43 -6.60
C TYR A 22 -7.52 3.45 -6.13
N ASP A 23 -8.39 4.01 -6.97
CA ASP A 23 -9.82 3.90 -6.76
C ASP A 23 -10.33 2.66 -7.51
N LEU A 24 -10.62 1.59 -6.79
CA LEU A 24 -11.04 0.32 -7.41
C LEU A 24 -12.48 0.36 -7.97
N VAL A 25 -13.26 1.40 -7.64
CA VAL A 25 -14.64 1.54 -8.11
C VAL A 25 -14.64 2.14 -9.52
N ASP A 26 -13.83 3.17 -9.74
CA ASP A 26 -13.69 3.89 -11.00
C ASP A 26 -12.57 3.29 -11.89
N ASP A 27 -11.50 2.77 -11.27
CA ASP A 27 -10.33 2.21 -11.94
C ASP A 27 -9.94 0.82 -11.37
N PRO A 28 -10.75 -0.22 -11.64
CA PRO A 28 -10.48 -1.59 -11.21
C PRO A 28 -9.24 -2.21 -11.88
N ALA A 29 -8.71 -1.57 -12.92
CA ALA A 29 -7.50 -2.01 -13.63
C ALA A 29 -6.22 -1.37 -13.09
N GLU A 30 -6.30 -0.55 -12.03
CA GLU A 30 -5.16 0.06 -11.34
C GLU A 30 -4.21 0.77 -12.34
N THR A 31 -4.82 1.58 -13.22
CA THR A 31 -4.14 2.30 -14.30
C THR A 31 -3.79 3.74 -13.92
N MET A 32 -4.44 4.29 -12.90
CA MET A 32 -4.29 5.66 -12.46
C MET A 32 -3.95 5.74 -10.97
N ASN A 33 -2.66 5.91 -10.70
CA ASN A 33 -2.20 6.21 -9.36
C ASN A 33 -2.64 7.61 -8.89
N LEU A 34 -3.42 7.64 -7.82
CA LEU A 34 -3.97 8.83 -7.17
C LEU A 34 -3.17 9.26 -5.92
N SER A 35 -2.05 8.58 -5.61
CA SER A 35 -1.28 8.84 -4.39
C SER A 35 -0.76 10.27 -4.30
N ASP A 36 -0.33 10.86 -5.42
CA ASP A 36 0.14 12.25 -5.50
C ASP A 36 -1.01 13.26 -5.36
N ARG A 37 -2.23 12.87 -5.78
CA ARG A 37 -3.42 13.71 -5.69
C ARG A 37 -4.03 13.75 -4.30
N PHE A 38 -3.91 12.66 -3.54
CA PHE A 38 -4.48 12.53 -2.21
C PHE A 38 -3.43 12.07 -1.18
N PRO A 39 -2.40 12.88 -0.92
CA PRO A 39 -1.33 12.52 0.03
C PRO A 39 -1.85 12.36 1.46
N ASP A 40 -2.94 13.05 1.82
CA ASP A 40 -3.58 12.93 3.14
C ASP A 40 -4.25 11.56 3.33
N GLU A 41 -4.96 11.06 2.31
CA GLU A 41 -5.56 9.72 2.32
C GLU A 41 -4.49 8.64 2.39
N VAL A 42 -3.40 8.78 1.64
CA VAL A 42 -2.24 7.87 1.72
C VAL A 42 -1.69 7.82 3.14
N SER A 43 -1.54 8.98 3.80
CA SER A 43 -1.06 9.06 5.18
C SER A 43 -2.03 8.41 6.16
N ALA A 44 -3.34 8.67 6.03
CA ALA A 44 -4.37 8.08 6.87
C ALA A 44 -4.45 6.55 6.71
N MET A 45 -4.36 6.05 5.47
CA MET A 45 -4.31 4.62 5.20
C MET A 45 -3.04 3.96 5.74
N LYS A 46 -1.89 4.64 5.65
CA LYS A 46 -0.64 4.16 6.26
C LYS A 46 -0.75 4.02 7.77
N GLN A 47 -1.37 4.99 8.45
CA GLN A 47 -1.62 4.91 9.89
C GLN A 47 -2.56 3.74 10.24
N ARG A 48 -3.63 3.56 9.47
CA ARG A 48 -4.55 2.42 9.65
C ARG A 48 -3.85 1.08 9.44
N LEU A 49 -3.00 0.97 8.44
CA LEU A 49 -2.19 -0.23 8.18
C LEU A 49 -1.22 -0.51 9.34
N GLN A 50 -0.53 0.51 9.86
CA GLN A 50 0.37 0.33 11.00
C GLN A 50 -0.39 -0.07 12.27
N ALA A 51 -1.56 0.50 12.50
CA ALA A 51 -2.43 0.10 13.61
C ALA A 51 -2.91 -1.35 13.45
N TRP A 52 -3.27 -1.76 12.24
CA TRP A 52 -3.66 -3.14 11.95
C TRP A 52 -2.50 -4.12 12.09
N ILE A 53 -1.30 -3.80 11.58
CA ILE A 53 -0.09 -4.62 11.77
C ILE A 53 0.23 -4.74 13.26
N SER A 54 0.12 -3.65 14.02
CA SER A 54 0.34 -3.66 15.46
C SER A 54 -0.71 -4.50 16.19
N SER A 55 -1.96 -4.48 15.71
CA SER A 55 -3.04 -5.33 16.21
C SER A 55 -2.80 -6.80 15.88
N CYS A 56 -2.40 -7.13 14.65
CA CYS A 56 -2.00 -8.47 14.25
C CYS A 56 -0.80 -8.98 15.05
N ALA A 57 0.24 -8.16 15.26
CA ALA A 57 1.40 -8.51 16.08
C ALA A 57 1.10 -8.59 17.58
N ALA A 58 0.05 -7.92 18.04
CA ALA A 58 -0.48 -8.11 19.39
C ALA A 58 -1.29 -9.42 19.48
N SER A 59 -2.03 -9.78 18.42
CA SER A 59 -2.82 -11.01 18.35
C SER A 59 -1.97 -12.26 18.11
N ASP A 60 -0.85 -12.15 17.38
CA ASP A 60 0.14 -13.21 17.13
C ASP A 60 0.93 -13.59 18.41
N ARG A 61 0.86 -12.75 19.46
CA ARG A 61 1.33 -13.08 20.82
C ARG A 61 0.33 -13.88 21.65
N GLY A 62 -0.73 -14.39 21.02
CA GLY A 62 -1.60 -15.43 21.56
C GLY A 62 -1.32 -16.77 20.87
N ALA A 63 -0.21 -17.41 21.21
CA ALA A 63 0.06 -18.80 20.85
C ALA A 63 -0.85 -19.73 21.66
N ASP A 64 -2.12 -19.81 21.28
CA ASP A 64 -3.05 -20.87 21.72
C ASP A 64 -4.09 -21.10 20.61
N TYR A 65 -3.67 -21.80 19.56
CA TYR A 65 -4.53 -22.66 18.76
C TYR A 65 -3.82 -23.98 18.50
#